data_AF-A0A2A2W7J2-F1
#
_entry.id   AF-A0A2A2W7J2-F1
#
_cell.length_a   1.000
_cell.length_b   1.000
_cell.length_c   1.000
_cell.angle_alpha   90.00
_cell.angle_beta   90.00
_cell.angle_gamma   90.00
#
_symmetry.space_group_name_H-M   'P 1'
#
loop_
_entity.id
_entity.type
_entity.pdbx_description
1 polymer ?
#
loop_
_entity_poly.entity_id
_entity_poly.type
_entity_poly.pdbx_seq_one_letter_code
_entity_poly.pdbx_strand_id
1 'polypeptide(L)'
;MARFGIVSGLLLCIDTAIALFGSLNKAPMLFIPMMLGIPILFFGVVALNPHRRRQALATAAILGGFGCLIGFGQLFHFFSVWRKQGVVNLHSTQIVSLMVAICIVFSLSYLWTAVQAGRQRGRRSAASP
;
A
#
# COMPACT_ATOMS: atom_id res chain seq x y z
N MET A 1 -8.11 -1.50 12.29
CA MET A 1 -7.80 -2.25 11.05
C MET A 1 -8.64 -1.82 9.87
N ALA A 2 -9.98 -1.97 9.88
CA ALA A 2 -10.82 -1.54 8.75
C ALA A 2 -10.62 -0.06 8.39
N ARG A 3 -10.66 0.83 9.39
CA ARG A 3 -10.34 2.26 9.23
C ARG A 3 -8.94 2.52 8.64
N PHE A 4 -7.97 1.66 8.95
CA PHE A 4 -6.60 1.80 8.46
C PHE A 4 -6.51 1.52 6.95
N GLY A 5 -7.25 0.51 6.46
CA GLY A 5 -7.37 0.22 5.01
C GLY A 5 -8.07 1.33 4.23
N ILE A 6 -9.11 1.93 4.82
CA ILE A 6 -9.80 3.08 4.23
C ILE A 6 -8.84 4.27 4.13
N VAL A 7 -8.13 4.60 5.21
CA VAL A 7 -7.17 5.72 5.24
C VAL A 7 -6.01 5.47 4.26
N SER A 8 -5.42 4.28 4.22
CA SER A 8 -4.33 3.99 3.29
C SER A 8 -4.77 4.05 1.83
N GLY A 9 -5.95 3.52 1.50
CA GLY A 9 -6.49 3.63 0.15
C GLY A 9 -6.78 5.08 -0.25
N LEU A 10 -7.30 5.88 0.67
CA LEU A 10 -7.56 7.30 0.44
C LEU A 10 -6.27 8.10 0.26
N LEU A 11 -5.23 7.81 1.04
CA LEU A 11 -3.91 8.44 0.88
C LEU A 11 -3.30 8.13 -0.49
N LEU A 12 -3.42 6.89 -0.98
CA LEU A 12 -2.96 6.53 -2.32
C LEU A 12 -3.72 7.28 -3.44
N CYS A 13 -5.03 7.50 -3.25
CA CYS A 13 -5.81 8.31 -4.18
C CYS A 13 -5.40 9.79 -4.14
N ILE A 14 -5.13 10.34 -2.95
CA ILE A 14 -4.65 11.72 -2.78
C ILE A 14 -3.26 11.88 -3.43
N ASP A 15 -2.37 10.90 -3.27
CA ASP A 15 -1.03 10.92 -3.87
C ASP A 15 -1.10 11.06 -5.39
N THR A 16 -1.94 10.26 -6.07
CA THR A 16 -2.21 10.43 -7.50
C THR A 16 -2.85 11.78 -7.83
N ALA A 17 -3.77 12.29 -7.01
CA ALA A 17 -4.35 13.61 -7.24
C ALA A 17 -3.28 14.71 -7.22
N ILE A 18 -2.39 14.69 -6.22
CA ILE A 18 -1.24 15.60 -6.12
C ILE A 18 -0.34 15.47 -7.35
N ALA A 19 -0.08 14.25 -7.80
CA ALA A 19 0.72 14.00 -9.01
C ALA A 19 0.09 14.61 -10.28
N LEU A 20 -1.24 14.55 -10.41
CA LEU A 20 -1.96 15.05 -11.57
C LEU A 20 -2.06 16.59 -11.58
N PHE A 21 -2.19 17.21 -10.41
CA PHE A 21 -2.18 18.68 -10.30
C PHE A 21 -0.76 19.28 -10.35
N GLY A 22 0.24 18.54 -9.87
CA GLY A 22 1.63 18.98 -9.81
C GLY A 22 2.44 18.77 -11.10
N SER A 23 1.95 17.96 -12.03
CA SER A 23 2.67 17.64 -13.27
C SER A 23 1.94 18.15 -14.52
N LEU A 24 2.63 18.95 -15.34
CA LEU A 24 2.19 19.31 -16.69
C LEU A 24 2.31 18.12 -17.66
N ASN A 25 3.25 17.21 -17.40
CA ASN A 25 3.44 15.97 -18.16
C ASN A 25 2.70 14.81 -17.47
N LYS A 26 1.52 14.47 -18.01
CA LYS A 26 0.67 13.40 -17.49
C LYS A 26 1.17 12.04 -17.98
N ALA A 27 2.09 11.45 -17.22
CA ALA A 27 2.53 10.09 -17.48
C ALA A 27 1.50 9.07 -16.95
N PRO A 28 1.15 8.02 -17.71
CA PRO A 28 0.20 6.98 -17.26
C PRO A 28 0.62 6.30 -15.95
N MET A 29 1.92 6.24 -15.67
CA MET A 29 2.44 5.65 -14.44
C MET A 29 2.01 6.38 -13.16
N LEU A 30 1.61 7.66 -13.24
CA LEU A 30 1.14 8.44 -12.08
C LEU A 30 -0.22 7.95 -11.54
N PHE A 31 -0.95 7.14 -12.32
CA PHE A 31 -2.24 6.56 -11.93
C PHE A 31 -2.11 5.23 -11.17
N ILE A 32 -0.92 4.63 -11.11
CA ILE A 32 -0.68 3.35 -10.42
C ILE A 32 -1.08 3.41 -8.93
N PRO A 33 -0.72 4.46 -8.15
CA PRO A 33 -1.15 4.56 -6.77
C PRO A 33 -2.67 4.54 -6.63
N MET A 34 -3.41 5.28 -7.47
CA MET A 34 -4.87 5.28 -7.49
C MET A 34 -5.49 3.93 -7.90
N MET A 35 -4.93 3.26 -8.92
CA MET A 35 -5.40 1.93 -9.36
C MET A 35 -5.33 0.89 -8.24
N LEU A 36 -4.36 1.03 -7.32
CA LEU A 36 -4.25 0.19 -6.13
C LEU A 36 -5.08 0.75 -4.95
N GLY A 37 -5.11 2.08 -4.81
CA GLY A 37 -5.80 2.81 -3.75
C GLY A 37 -7.30 2.55 -3.73
N ILE A 38 -7.96 2.57 -4.89
CA ILE A 38 -9.42 2.34 -4.98
C ILE A 38 -9.80 0.93 -4.49
N PRO A 39 -9.21 -0.18 -4.97
CA PRO A 39 -9.44 -1.51 -4.41
C PRO A 39 -9.12 -1.61 -2.92
N ILE A 40 -7.99 -1.06 -2.45
CA ILE A 40 -7.60 -1.10 -1.02
C ILE A 40 -8.64 -0.37 -0.16
N LEU A 41 -9.12 0.80 -0.62
CA LEU A 41 -10.16 1.56 0.04
C LEU A 41 -11.46 0.76 0.10
N PHE A 42 -11.88 0.17 -1.03
CA PHE A 42 -13.08 -0.64 -1.13
C PHE A 42 -13.04 -1.83 -0.16
N PHE A 43 -11.94 -2.59 -0.14
CA PHE A 43 -11.77 -3.67 0.82
C PHE A 43 -11.70 -3.18 2.28
N GLY A 44 -11.17 -1.98 2.53
CA GLY A 44 -11.23 -1.32 3.82
C GLY A 44 -12.66 -1.07 4.31
N VAL A 45 -13.55 -0.61 3.42
CA VAL A 45 -14.98 -0.41 3.70
C VAL A 45 -15.68 -1.76 3.91
N VAL A 46 -15.46 -2.74 3.02
CA VAL A 46 -16.04 -4.08 3.16
C VAL A 46 -15.61 -4.74 4.48
N ALA A 47 -14.39 -4.47 4.94
CA ALA A 47 -13.85 -4.96 6.20
C ALA A 47 -14.50 -4.38 7.47
N LEU A 48 -15.38 -3.38 7.34
CA LEU A 48 -16.25 -2.93 8.45
C LEU A 48 -17.21 -4.05 8.89
N ASN A 49 -17.55 -4.97 7.97
CA ASN A 49 -18.37 -6.14 8.28
C ASN A 49 -17.55 -7.20 9.02
N PRO A 50 -17.88 -7.54 10.28
CA PRO A 50 -17.08 -8.47 11.08
C PRO A 50 -16.97 -9.87 10.45
N HIS A 51 -18.03 -10.34 9.77
CA HIS A 51 -18.04 -11.63 9.10
C HIS A 51 -16.98 -11.75 7.99
N ARG A 52 -16.78 -10.68 7.20
CA ARG A 52 -15.88 -10.67 6.02
C ARG A 52 -14.55 -9.96 6.26
N ARG A 53 -14.35 -9.39 7.45
CA ARG A 53 -13.20 -8.54 7.81
C ARG A 53 -11.84 -9.19 7.53
N ARG A 54 -11.65 -10.46 7.90
CA ARG A 54 -10.34 -11.12 7.74
C ARG A 54 -9.98 -11.31 6.27
N GLN A 55 -10.93 -11.78 5.45
CA GLN A 55 -10.71 -11.98 4.02
C GLN A 55 -10.48 -10.65 3.30
N ALA A 56 -11.32 -9.64 3.57
CA ALA A 56 -11.18 -8.33 2.95
C ALA A 56 -9.82 -7.67 3.27
N LEU A 57 -9.39 -7.68 4.53
CA LEU A 57 -8.09 -7.12 4.91
C LEU A 57 -6.91 -7.94 4.36
N ALA A 58 -7.04 -9.26 4.26
CA ALA A 58 -6.01 -10.09 3.63
C ALA A 58 -5.83 -9.74 2.14
N THR A 59 -6.93 -9.62 1.40
CA THR A 59 -6.89 -9.22 -0.02
C THR A 59 -6.32 -7.82 -0.19
N ALA A 60 -6.72 -6.87 0.66
CA ALA A 60 -6.14 -5.53 0.66
C ALA A 60 -4.63 -5.56 0.92
N ALA A 61 -4.16 -6.39 1.86
CA ALA A 61 -2.73 -6.52 2.17
C ALA A 61 -1.94 -7.15 1.02
N ILE A 62 -2.52 -8.11 0.30
CA ILE A 62 -1.92 -8.68 -0.92
C ILE A 62 -1.75 -7.59 -1.99
N LEU A 63 -2.79 -6.77 -2.20
CA LEU A 63 -2.71 -5.62 -3.10
C LEU A 63 -1.66 -4.59 -2.66
N GLY A 64 -1.55 -4.33 -1.36
CA GLY A 64 -0.47 -3.53 -0.78
C GLY A 64 0.92 -4.12 -1.10
N GLY A 65 1.07 -5.44 -1.00
CA GLY A 65 2.29 -6.16 -1.38
C GLY A 65 2.63 -6.01 -2.87
N PHE A 66 1.63 -6.11 -3.76
CA PHE A 66 1.82 -5.83 -5.19
C PHE A 66 2.25 -4.37 -5.43
N GLY A 67 1.66 -3.41 -4.69
CA GLY A 67 2.07 -2.02 -4.73
C GLY A 67 3.53 -1.81 -4.33
N CYS A 68 4.00 -2.50 -3.30
CA CYS A 68 5.41 -2.51 -2.94
C CYS A 68 6.28 -3.08 -4.07
N LEU A 69 5.91 -4.23 -4.65
CA LEU A 69 6.68 -4.88 -5.72
C LEU A 69 6.85 -3.94 -6.93
N ILE A 70 5.74 -3.36 -7.39
CA ILE A 70 5.71 -2.44 -8.53
C ILE A 70 6.52 -1.17 -8.21
N GLY A 71 6.29 -0.57 -7.04
CA GLY A 71 6.98 0.64 -6.64
C GLY A 71 8.48 0.46 -6.45
N PHE A 72 8.93 -0.65 -5.87
CA PHE A 72 10.36 -0.98 -5.78
C PHE A 72 10.98 -1.19 -7.17
N GLY A 73 10.28 -1.86 -8.08
CA GLY A 73 10.73 -1.98 -9.47
C GLY A 73 10.94 -0.62 -10.14
N GLN A 74 10.01 0.32 -9.92
CA GLN A 74 10.13 1.68 -10.44
C GLN A 74 11.25 2.49 -9.78
N LEU A 75 11.40 2.41 -8.45
CA LEU A 75 12.50 3.06 -7.74
C LEU A 75 13.86 2.52 -8.21
N PHE A 76 13.96 1.21 -8.43
CA PHE A 76 15.17 0.59 -8.97
C PHE A 76 15.46 1.09 -10.39
N HIS A 77 14.43 1.23 -11.24
CA HIS A 77 14.57 1.82 -12.56
C HIS A 77 15.04 3.28 -12.49
N PHE A 78 14.43 4.11 -11.64
CA PHE A 78 14.85 5.51 -11.44
C PHE A 78 16.28 5.60 -10.92
N PHE A 79 16.68 4.73 -10.00
CA PHE A 79 18.04 4.65 -9.50
C PHE A 79 19.04 4.28 -10.61
N SER A 80 18.69 3.32 -11.47
CA SER A 80 19.50 2.95 -12.64
C SER A 80 19.66 4.10 -13.64
N VAL A 81 18.58 4.83 -13.93
CA VAL A 81 18.60 6.02 -14.78
C VAL A 81 19.47 7.12 -14.17
N TRP A 82 19.30 7.39 -12.88
CA TRP A 82 20.11 8.36 -12.14
C TRP A 82 21.61 8.03 -12.22
N ARG A 83 21.98 6.75 -12.07
CA ARG A 83 23.36 6.29 -12.20
C ARG A 83 23.95 6.48 -13.61
N LYS A 84 23.13 6.43 -14.66
CA LYS A 84 23.58 6.55 -16.06
C LYS A 84 23.58 7.98 -16.57
N GLN A 85 22.58 8.78 -16.21
CA GLN A 85 22.32 10.10 -16.79
C GLN A 85 22.47 11.26 -15.79
N GLY A 86 22.57 10.98 -14.49
CA GLY A 86 22.69 11.99 -13.43
C GLY A 86 21.41 12.79 -13.15
N VAL A 87 20.37 12.62 -13.97
CA VAL A 87 19.10 13.35 -13.86
C VAL A 87 17.93 12.40 -13.69
N VAL A 88 17.04 12.72 -12.75
CA VAL A 88 15.76 12.03 -12.54
C VAL A 88 14.67 13.05 -12.23
N ASN A 89 13.44 12.74 -12.63
CA ASN A 89 12.30 13.59 -12.31
C ASN A 89 11.94 13.45 -10.83
N LEU A 90 12.34 14.43 -10.03
CA LEU A 90 12.12 14.45 -8.59
C LEU A 90 10.64 14.28 -8.22
N HIS A 91 9.74 14.89 -8.98
CA HIS A 91 8.31 14.79 -8.72
C HIS A 91 7.81 13.34 -8.87
N SER A 92 8.17 12.66 -9.97
CA SER A 92 7.79 11.26 -10.17
C SER A 92 8.41 10.33 -9.13
N THR A 93 9.67 10.57 -8.73
CA THR A 93 10.32 9.79 -7.67
C THR A 93 9.64 9.98 -6.31
N GLN A 94 9.21 11.20 -5.98
CA GLN A 94 8.48 11.51 -4.75
C GLN A 94 7.14 10.75 -4.67
N ILE A 95 6.32 10.81 -5.72
CA ILE A 95 5.02 10.11 -5.77
C ILE A 95 5.22 8.61 -5.60
N VAL A 96 6.12 8.00 -6.38
CA VAL A 96 6.38 6.55 -6.27
C VAL A 96 6.91 6.18 -4.88
N SER A 97 7.77 7.02 -4.28
CA SER A 97 8.27 6.79 -2.92
C SER A 97 7.15 6.86 -1.87
N LEU A 98 6.20 7.79 -2.01
CA LEU A 98 5.05 7.92 -1.11
C LEU A 98 4.12 6.71 -1.21
N MET A 99 3.80 6.30 -2.44
CA MET A 99 3.04 5.06 -2.70
C MET A 99 3.69 3.86 -2.01
N VAL A 100 5.00 3.66 -2.21
CA VAL A 100 5.74 2.55 -1.57
C VAL A 100 5.66 2.64 -0.05
N ALA A 101 5.87 3.82 0.52
CA ALA A 101 5.80 4.02 1.97
C ALA A 101 4.42 3.66 2.52
N ILE A 102 3.34 4.14 1.88
CA ILE A 102 1.96 3.83 2.28
C ILE A 102 1.68 2.32 2.19
N CYS A 103 2.09 1.68 1.09
CA CYS A 103 1.92 0.24 0.88
C CYS A 103 2.71 -0.60 1.91
N ILE A 104 3.93 -0.20 2.27
CA ILE A 104 4.74 -0.86 3.30
C ILE A 104 4.09 -0.73 4.67
N VAL A 105 3.74 0.51 5.06
CA VAL A 105 3.12 0.78 6.37
C VAL A 105 1.82 -0.02 6.53
N PHE A 106 0.98 -0.03 5.49
CA PHE A 106 -0.26 -0.80 5.50
C PHE A 106 -0.02 -2.31 5.61
N SER A 107 0.86 -2.86 4.76
CA SER A 107 1.19 -4.28 4.75
C SER A 107 1.79 -4.76 6.07
N LEU A 108 2.77 -4.02 6.60
CA LEU A 108 3.41 -4.33 7.89
C LEU A 108 2.41 -4.23 9.04
N SER A 109 1.55 -3.22 9.05
CA SER A 109 0.50 -3.10 10.06
C SER A 109 -0.44 -4.31 10.04
N TYR A 110 -0.81 -4.78 8.86
CA TYR A 110 -1.61 -6.00 8.73
C TYR A 110 -0.85 -7.24 9.23
N LEU A 111 0.39 -7.47 8.77
CA LEU A 111 1.20 -8.62 9.21
C LEU A 111 1.39 -8.64 10.73
N TRP A 112 1.75 -7.50 11.31
CA TRP A 112 1.96 -7.35 12.75
C TRP A 112 0.73 -7.82 13.54
N THR A 113 -0.45 -7.43 13.09
CA THR A 113 -1.70 -7.73 13.78
C THR A 113 -2.14 -9.18 13.57
N ALA A 114 -1.86 -9.74 12.40
CA ALA A 114 -2.05 -11.16 12.13
C ALA A 114 -1.13 -12.03 13.01
N VAL A 115 0.14 -11.64 13.17
CA VAL A 115 1.10 -12.34 14.03
C VAL A 115 0.70 -12.26 15.51
N GLN A 116 0.27 -11.09 15.98
CA GLN A 116 -0.22 -10.93 17.35
C GLN A 116 -1.44 -11.81 17.64
N ALA A 117 -2.41 -11.87 16.71
CA ALA A 117 -3.57 -12.73 16.84
C ALA A 117 -3.20 -14.23 16.88
N GLY A 118 -2.23 -14.64 16.07
CA GLY A 118 -1.70 -16.02 16.09
C GLY A 118 -1.02 -16.38 17.41
N ARG A 119 -0.20 -15.47 17.96
CA ARG A 119 0.48 -15.64 19.25
C ARG A 119 -0.49 -15.79 20.43
N GLN A 120 -1.57 -15.01 20.45
CA GLN A 120 -2.59 -15.11 21.49
C GLN A 120 -3.36 -16.43 21.42
N ARG A 121 -3.60 -16.94 20.20
CA ARG A 121 -4.28 -18.23 20.01
C ARG A 121 -3.41 -19.41 20.44
N GLY A 122 -2.12 -19.38 20.11
CA GLY A 122 -1.14 -20.40 20.56
C GLY A 122 -0.98 -20.43 22.08
N ARG A 123 -0.98 -19.27 22.75
CA ARG A 123 -0.94 -19.19 24.22
C ARG A 123 -2.19 -19.74 24.90
N ARG A 124 -3.38 -19.55 24.31
CA ARG A 124 -4.62 -20.13 24.84
C ARG A 124 -4.66 -21.65 24.68
N SER A 125 -4.21 -22.19 23.55
CA SER A 125 -4.12 -23.64 23.35
C SER A 125 -3.14 -24.31 24.32
N ALA A 126 -2.00 -23.69 24.61
CA ALA A 126 -1.03 -24.18 25.59
C ALA A 126 -1.49 -24.06 27.06
N ALA A 127 -2.55 -23.30 27.34
CA ALA A 127 -3.12 -23.11 28.68
C ALA A 127 -4.36 -23.99 28.93
N SER A 128 -4.68 -24.91 28.02
CA SER A 128 -5.77 -25.89 28.17
C SER A 128 -5.15 -27.21 28.65
N PRO A 129 -5.41 -27.65 29.90
CA PRO A 129 -4.95 -28.93 30.41
C PRO A 129 -5.67 -30.12 29.74
#